data_AF-A0A8S4NBZ1-F1
#
_entry.id   AF-A0A8S4NBZ1-F1
#
_cell.length_a   1.000
_cell.length_b   1.000
_cell.length_c   1.000
_cell.angle_alpha   90.00
_cell.angle_beta   90.00
_cell.angle_gamma   90.00
#
_symmetry.space_group_name_H-M   'P 1'
#
loop_
_entity.id
_entity.type
_entity.pdbx_description
1 polymer ?
#
loop_
_entity_poly.entity_id
_entity_poly.type
_entity_poly.pdbx_seq_one_letter_code
_entity_poly.pdbx_strand_id
1 'polypeptide(L)'
;MVNQTLLGLIALRGGIMASNNLLRRIYHTLAPAIRIAEQTTRPLFSDRYLLYTNTGITVFLSGTGDFLVQHYDIVQGRQDYWDPLRTLRLATSGVFIGPMCHYWYRFLDRVIPGRTIKAVSKKIFWDQLIFSPVNISTFFIVVGIIEGQSLKSLYQELKCKGPTLFKAELMIWPPAQLMNFAVVPLRFRVLFDNTVSLGFDWYYSHVKHNHPSGDESEDDNNEKFINEIHINVNESNQRKDNHSCTSDDKNNL
;
A
#
# COMPACT_ATOMS: atom_id res chain seq x y z
N MET A 1 -24.61 -10.87 22.86
CA MET A 1 -25.50 -10.14 21.92
C MET A 1 -25.21 -10.37 20.43
N VAL A 2 -24.07 -10.94 20.01
CA VAL A 2 -23.74 -11.17 18.58
C VAL A 2 -24.54 -12.32 17.93
N ASN A 3 -25.09 -13.25 18.73
CA ASN A 3 -25.83 -14.40 18.18
C ASN A 3 -27.20 -14.03 17.57
N GLN A 4 -27.94 -13.06 18.12
CA GLN A 4 -29.29 -12.76 17.60
C GLN A 4 -29.28 -11.94 16.32
N THR A 5 -28.29 -11.07 16.13
CA THR A 5 -28.16 -10.27 14.89
C THR A 5 -27.66 -11.11 13.72
N LEU A 6 -26.76 -12.07 13.99
CA LEU A 6 -26.29 -13.02 12.98
C LEU A 6 -27.39 -14.02 12.59
N LEU A 7 -28.16 -14.51 13.57
CA LEU A 7 -29.34 -15.35 13.32
C LEU A 7 -30.45 -14.60 12.57
N GLY A 8 -30.67 -13.31 12.87
CA GLY A 8 -31.61 -12.46 12.14
C GLY A 8 -31.20 -12.21 10.68
N LEU A 9 -29.91 -12.00 10.42
CA LEU A 9 -29.36 -11.87 9.05
C LEU A 9 -29.39 -13.20 8.27
N ILE A 10 -29.20 -14.34 8.94
CA ILE A 10 -29.36 -15.68 8.35
C ILE A 10 -30.84 -15.98 8.08
N ALA A 11 -31.76 -15.56 8.94
CA ALA A 11 -33.20 -15.72 8.74
C ALA A 11 -33.75 -14.83 7.61
N LEU A 12 -33.29 -13.57 7.51
CA LEU A 12 -33.60 -12.67 6.38
C LEU A 12 -32.99 -13.18 5.07
N ARG A 13 -31.77 -13.74 5.09
CA ARG A 13 -31.21 -14.46 3.93
C ARG A 13 -31.99 -15.74 3.61
N GLY A 14 -32.51 -16.45 4.60
CA GLY A 14 -33.36 -17.63 4.42
C GLY A 14 -34.64 -17.33 3.65
N GLY A 15 -35.27 -16.18 3.92
CA GLY A 15 -36.46 -15.71 3.18
C GLY A 15 -36.18 -15.39 1.71
N ILE A 16 -35.00 -14.84 1.39
CA ILE A 16 -34.57 -14.55 0.00
C ILE A 16 -34.04 -15.83 -0.69
N MET A 17 -33.43 -16.74 0.06
CA MET A 17 -32.86 -18.00 -0.44
C MET A 17 -33.93 -19.08 -0.70
N ALA A 18 -35.14 -18.93 -0.16
CA ALA A 18 -36.25 -19.87 -0.35
C ALA A 18 -36.83 -19.88 -1.78
N SER A 19 -36.55 -18.86 -2.61
CA SER A 19 -37.14 -18.72 -3.95
C SER A 19 -36.29 -19.37 -5.07
N ASN A 20 -34.98 -19.57 -4.85
CA ASN A 20 -34.06 -19.99 -5.91
C ASN A 20 -33.47 -21.38 -5.67
N ASN A 21 -34.03 -22.39 -6.36
CA ASN A 21 -33.57 -23.77 -6.34
C ASN A 21 -32.08 -23.92 -6.71
N LEU A 22 -31.56 -23.02 -7.55
CA LEU A 22 -30.14 -22.98 -7.94
C LEU A 22 -29.23 -22.57 -6.76
N LEU A 23 -29.57 -21.51 -6.03
CA LEU A 23 -28.82 -21.05 -4.86
C LEU A 23 -28.81 -22.10 -3.74
N ARG A 24 -29.94 -22.82 -3.56
CA ARG A 24 -30.04 -23.90 -2.60
C ARG A 24 -29.13 -25.08 -2.94
N ARG A 25 -29.05 -25.45 -4.22
CA ARG A 25 -28.14 -26.52 -4.72
C ARG A 25 -26.68 -26.11 -4.57
N ILE A 26 -26.33 -24.90 -5.00
CA ILE A 26 -24.96 -24.36 -4.87
C ILE A 26 -24.55 -24.33 -3.39
N TYR A 27 -25.42 -23.82 -2.50
CA TYR A 27 -25.15 -23.80 -1.07
C TYR A 27 -24.92 -25.21 -0.51
N HIS A 28 -25.75 -26.18 -0.87
CA HIS A 28 -25.64 -27.54 -0.33
C HIS A 28 -24.38 -28.27 -0.83
N THR A 29 -23.98 -28.03 -2.08
CA THR A 29 -22.72 -28.55 -2.65
C THR A 29 -21.50 -27.92 -1.98
N LEU A 30 -21.55 -26.62 -1.68
CA LEU A 30 -20.45 -25.90 -1.04
C LEU A 30 -20.44 -26.01 0.49
N ALA A 31 -21.55 -26.38 1.12
CA ALA A 31 -21.73 -26.45 2.57
C ALA A 31 -20.64 -27.27 3.30
N PRO A 32 -20.25 -28.48 2.87
CA PRO A 32 -19.18 -29.23 3.54
C PRO A 32 -17.82 -28.51 3.44
N ALA A 33 -17.47 -27.95 2.29
CA ALA A 33 -16.24 -27.17 2.12
C ALA A 33 -16.24 -25.90 2.98
N ILE A 34 -17.36 -25.18 3.02
CA ILE A 34 -17.54 -23.98 3.86
C ILE A 34 -17.41 -24.34 5.34
N ARG A 35 -17.98 -25.47 5.79
CA ARG A 35 -17.88 -25.92 7.19
C ARG A 35 -16.46 -26.28 7.57
N ILE A 36 -15.74 -27.02 6.72
CA ILE A 36 -14.34 -27.37 6.95
C ILE A 36 -13.49 -26.10 7.02
N ALA A 37 -13.67 -25.19 6.06
CA ALA A 37 -12.99 -23.90 6.06
C ALA A 37 -13.31 -23.09 7.32
N GLU A 38 -14.56 -23.03 7.75
CA GLU A 38 -14.95 -22.34 9.00
C GLU A 38 -14.30 -23.00 10.23
N GLN A 39 -14.25 -24.32 10.28
CA GLN A 39 -13.71 -25.06 11.42
C GLN A 39 -12.20 -24.89 11.55
N THR A 40 -11.48 -24.83 10.43
CA THR A 40 -10.03 -24.57 10.40
C THR A 40 -9.70 -23.09 10.63
N THR A 41 -10.51 -22.17 10.11
CA THR A 41 -10.24 -20.72 10.24
C THR A 41 -10.70 -20.14 11.58
N ARG A 42 -11.73 -20.70 12.22
CA ARG A 42 -12.21 -20.27 13.55
C ARG A 42 -11.12 -20.13 14.62
N PRO A 43 -10.25 -21.14 14.84
CA PRO A 43 -9.19 -21.01 15.84
C PRO A 43 -8.13 -19.97 15.44
N LEU A 44 -7.79 -19.87 14.14
CA LEU A 44 -6.82 -18.90 13.63
C LEU A 44 -7.30 -17.45 13.80
N PHE A 45 -8.59 -17.19 13.58
CA PHE A 45 -9.20 -15.88 13.76
C PHE A 45 -9.82 -15.67 15.15
N SER A 46 -9.35 -16.43 16.15
CA SER A 46 -9.68 -16.23 17.55
C SER A 46 -8.87 -15.06 18.14
N ASP A 47 -9.42 -14.33 19.10
CA ASP A 47 -8.79 -13.14 19.69
C ASP A 47 -7.36 -13.38 20.23
N ARG A 48 -7.06 -14.63 20.64
CA ARG A 48 -5.71 -15.02 21.11
C ARG A 48 -4.67 -15.08 19.98
N TYR A 49 -5.07 -15.55 18.79
CA TYR A 49 -4.17 -15.76 17.65
C TYR A 49 -4.31 -14.69 16.56
N LEU A 50 -5.31 -13.82 16.66
CA LEU A 50 -5.69 -12.87 15.63
C LEU A 50 -4.55 -11.94 15.21
N LEU A 51 -3.67 -11.54 16.13
CA LEU A 51 -2.48 -10.75 15.80
C LEU A 51 -1.55 -11.54 14.88
N TYR A 52 -1.16 -12.75 15.27
CA TYR A 52 -0.26 -13.60 14.48
C TYR A 52 -0.86 -13.96 13.12
N THR A 53 -2.17 -14.27 13.08
CA THR A 53 -2.88 -14.57 11.84
C THR A 53 -2.92 -13.35 10.92
N ASN A 54 -3.23 -12.16 11.44
CA ASN A 54 -3.23 -10.93 10.65
C ASN A 54 -1.83 -10.61 10.11
N THR A 55 -0.81 -10.70 10.95
CA THR A 55 0.58 -10.48 10.52
C THR A 55 1.03 -11.48 9.47
N GLY A 56 0.76 -12.78 9.68
CA GLY A 56 1.09 -13.82 8.72
C GLY A 56 0.38 -13.63 7.37
N ILE A 57 -0.90 -13.22 7.41
CA ILE A 57 -1.66 -12.89 6.21
C ILE A 57 -1.05 -11.69 5.48
N THR A 58 -0.70 -10.61 6.20
CA THR A 58 -0.05 -9.45 5.58
C THR A 58 1.27 -9.83 4.93
N VAL A 59 2.17 -10.53 5.63
CA VAL A 59 3.46 -11.00 5.08
C VAL A 59 3.26 -11.84 3.82
N PHE A 60 2.34 -12.81 3.87
CA PHE A 60 2.05 -13.69 2.75
C PHE A 60 1.48 -12.94 1.54
N LEU A 61 0.51 -12.05 1.77
CA LEU A 61 -0.13 -11.28 0.71
C LEU A 61 0.82 -10.22 0.12
N SER A 62 1.64 -9.56 0.92
CA SER A 62 2.67 -8.64 0.41
C SER A 62 3.69 -9.36 -0.48
N GLY A 63 4.16 -10.54 -0.07
CA GLY A 63 5.05 -11.35 -0.90
C GLY A 63 4.39 -11.84 -2.19
N THR A 64 3.15 -12.32 -2.09
CA THR A 64 2.39 -12.78 -3.27
C THR A 64 2.09 -11.64 -4.23
N GLY A 65 1.73 -10.45 -3.71
CA GLY A 65 1.44 -9.27 -4.51
C GLY A 65 2.64 -8.80 -5.30
N ASP A 66 3.78 -8.67 -4.64
CA ASP A 66 5.01 -8.27 -5.33
C ASP A 66 5.45 -9.31 -6.37
N PHE A 67 5.32 -10.61 -6.07
CA PHE A 67 5.56 -11.66 -7.06
C PHE A 67 4.66 -11.51 -8.30
N LEU A 68 3.36 -11.25 -8.10
CA LEU A 68 2.41 -11.04 -9.21
C LEU A 68 2.73 -9.78 -10.03
N VAL A 69 3.08 -8.67 -9.36
CA VAL A 69 3.48 -7.43 -10.02
C VAL A 69 4.75 -7.64 -10.84
N GLN A 70 5.79 -8.25 -10.25
CA GLN A 70 7.03 -8.53 -10.98
C GLN A 70 6.82 -9.51 -12.13
N HIS A 71 5.99 -10.54 -11.95
CA HIS A 71 5.65 -11.46 -13.02
C HIS A 71 4.93 -10.75 -14.17
N TYR A 72 3.99 -9.86 -13.85
CA TYR A 72 3.33 -9.03 -14.84
C TYR A 72 4.32 -8.12 -15.58
N ASP A 73 5.24 -7.47 -14.86
CA ASP A 73 6.26 -6.62 -15.44
C ASP A 73 7.18 -7.40 -16.40
N ILE A 74 7.52 -8.66 -16.07
CA ILE A 74 8.29 -9.56 -16.96
C ILE A 74 7.51 -9.91 -18.22
N VAL A 75 6.24 -10.29 -18.08
CA VAL A 75 5.38 -10.62 -19.24
C VAL A 75 5.20 -9.42 -20.17
N GLN A 76 5.24 -8.20 -19.62
CA GLN A 76 5.17 -6.96 -20.38
C GLN A 76 6.53 -6.48 -20.91
N GLY A 77 7.62 -7.23 -20.69
CA GLY A 77 8.96 -6.89 -21.14
C GLY A 77 9.58 -5.69 -20.42
N ARG A 78 9.11 -5.36 -19.21
CA ARG A 78 9.57 -4.21 -18.40
C ARG A 78 10.68 -4.59 -17.41
N GLN A 79 10.80 -5.88 -17.12
CA GLN A 79 11.80 -6.44 -16.22
C GLN A 79 12.27 -7.78 -16.81
N ASP A 80 13.58 -8.02 -16.83
CA ASP A 80 14.12 -9.21 -17.50
C ASP A 80 14.00 -10.47 -16.63
N TYR A 81 14.12 -10.31 -15.31
CA TYR A 81 14.14 -11.42 -14.36
C TYR A 81 13.44 -11.05 -13.05
N TRP A 82 12.91 -12.05 -12.36
CA TRP A 82 12.31 -11.86 -11.04
C TRP A 82 13.37 -11.52 -9.99
N ASP A 83 13.15 -10.46 -9.22
CA ASP A 83 13.98 -10.05 -8.09
C ASP A 83 13.40 -10.62 -6.77
N PRO A 84 13.95 -11.72 -6.24
CA PRO A 84 13.48 -12.33 -5.00
C PRO A 84 13.76 -11.45 -3.78
N LEU A 85 14.79 -10.59 -3.85
CA LEU A 85 15.15 -9.72 -2.74
C LEU A 85 14.09 -8.64 -2.58
N ARG A 86 13.63 -8.01 -3.67
CA ARG A 86 12.49 -7.09 -3.64
C ARG A 86 11.25 -7.73 -3.00
N THR A 87 10.89 -8.95 -3.41
CA THR A 87 9.75 -9.67 -2.83
C THR A 87 9.93 -9.93 -1.33
N LEU A 88 11.14 -10.31 -0.91
CA LEU A 88 11.46 -10.53 0.50
C LEU A 88 11.35 -9.24 1.32
N ARG A 89 11.81 -8.10 0.80
CA ARG A 89 11.70 -6.80 1.48
C ARG A 89 10.25 -6.41 1.70
N LEU A 90 9.41 -6.54 0.67
CA LEU A 90 7.99 -6.25 0.76
C LEU A 90 7.28 -7.20 1.73
N ALA A 91 7.56 -8.51 1.65
CA ALA A 91 7.04 -9.49 2.61
C ALA A 91 7.45 -9.16 4.06
N THR A 92 8.71 -8.79 4.28
CA THR A 92 9.23 -8.43 5.62
C THR A 92 8.57 -7.17 6.17
N SER A 93 8.22 -6.20 5.32
CA SER A 93 7.47 -5.01 5.74
C SER A 93 6.11 -5.36 6.38
N GLY A 94 5.50 -6.47 5.95
CA GLY A 94 4.26 -7.01 6.51
C GLY A 94 4.34 -7.39 7.99
N VAL A 95 5.54 -7.66 8.53
CA VAL A 95 5.77 -7.91 9.96
C VAL A 95 5.49 -6.67 10.80
N PHE A 96 5.69 -5.47 10.24
CA PHE A 96 5.42 -4.19 10.90
C PHE A 96 4.00 -3.69 10.61
N ILE A 97 3.56 -3.81 9.36
CA ILE A 97 2.25 -3.31 8.91
C ILE A 97 1.10 -4.15 9.48
N GLY A 98 1.26 -5.48 9.55
CA GLY A 98 0.23 -6.39 10.07
C GLY A 98 -0.23 -6.06 11.50
N PRO A 99 0.70 -5.94 12.48
CA PRO A 99 0.38 -5.48 13.82
C PRO A 99 -0.22 -4.08 13.86
N MET A 100 0.32 -3.15 13.06
CA MET A 100 -0.16 -1.78 12.98
C MET A 100 -1.64 -1.73 12.56
N CYS A 101 -2.02 -2.40 11.46
CA CYS A 101 -3.41 -2.52 11.02
C CYS A 101 -4.28 -3.25 12.07
N HIS A 102 -3.78 -4.33 12.68
CA HIS A 102 -4.50 -5.07 13.72
C HIS A 102 -4.91 -4.17 14.88
N TYR A 103 -3.97 -3.42 15.46
CA TYR A 103 -4.26 -2.55 16.59
C TYR A 103 -5.11 -1.34 16.20
N TRP A 104 -4.90 -0.79 15.00
CA TRP A 104 -5.69 0.33 14.50
C TRP A 104 -7.17 -0.01 14.39
N TYR A 105 -7.53 -1.12 13.74
CA TYR A 105 -8.94 -1.51 13.61
C TYR A 105 -9.58 -1.85 14.96
N ARG A 106 -8.84 -2.45 15.89
CA ARG A 106 -9.33 -2.70 17.25
C ARG A 106 -9.55 -1.39 18.00
N PHE A 107 -8.66 -0.42 17.84
CA PHE A 107 -8.80 0.91 18.44
C PHE A 107 -10.05 1.62 17.91
N LEU A 108 -10.22 1.68 16.57
CA LEU A 108 -11.38 2.32 15.96
C LEU A 108 -12.71 1.68 16.36
N ASP A 109 -12.78 0.34 16.46
CA ASP A 109 -14.00 -0.34 16.91
C ASP A 109 -14.28 -0.14 18.40
N ARG A 110 -13.24 0.09 19.22
CA ARG A 110 -13.38 0.39 20.65
C ARG A 110 -13.89 1.82 20.88
N VAL A 111 -13.32 2.79 20.17
CA VAL A 111 -13.64 4.22 20.34
C VAL A 111 -14.93 4.59 19.61
N ILE A 112 -15.19 4.00 18.44
CA ILE A 112 -16.37 4.26 17.61
C ILE A 112 -17.14 2.95 17.44
N PRO A 113 -17.91 2.52 18.45
CA PRO A 113 -18.67 1.28 18.36
C PRO A 113 -19.81 1.41 17.34
N GLY A 114 -20.18 0.27 16.75
CA GLY A 114 -21.31 0.16 15.83
C GLY A 114 -20.95 0.30 14.35
N ARG A 115 -21.98 0.15 13.52
CA ARG A 115 -21.91 0.07 12.05
C ARG A 115 -22.91 1.02 11.37
N THR A 116 -23.44 2.00 12.09
CA THR A 116 -24.30 3.03 11.49
C THR A 116 -23.48 3.83 10.47
N ILE A 117 -24.14 4.41 9.46
CA ILE A 117 -23.47 5.25 8.45
C ILE A 117 -22.61 6.32 9.14
N LYS A 118 -23.15 6.99 10.17
CA LYS A 118 -22.42 7.99 10.97
C LYS A 118 -21.18 7.42 11.68
N ALA A 119 -21.25 6.20 12.22
CA ALA A 119 -20.10 5.56 12.85
C ALA A 119 -19.03 5.18 11.81
N VAL A 120 -19.45 4.60 10.69
CA VAL A 120 -18.57 4.20 9.59
C VAL A 120 -17.88 5.40 8.96
N SER A 121 -18.61 6.48 8.64
CA SER A 121 -18.01 7.71 8.10
C SER A 121 -16.97 8.32 9.05
N LYS A 122 -17.22 8.29 10.37
CA LYS A 122 -16.22 8.74 11.36
C LYS A 122 -14.97 7.85 11.37
N LYS A 123 -15.11 6.53 11.23
CA LYS A 123 -13.97 5.61 11.12
C LYS A 123 -13.14 5.91 9.88
N ILE A 124 -13.78 6.05 8.73
CA ILE A 124 -13.10 6.39 7.46
C ILE A 124 -12.38 7.73 7.60
N PHE A 125 -13.01 8.74 8.19
CA PHE A 125 -12.37 10.04 8.40
C PHE A 125 -11.06 9.92 9.20
N TRP A 126 -11.07 9.22 10.33
CA TRP A 126 -9.86 9.03 11.14
C TRP A 126 -8.83 8.13 10.46
N ASP A 127 -9.29 7.15 9.70
CA ASP A 127 -8.45 6.26 8.92
C ASP A 127 -7.66 7.04 7.86
N GLN A 128 -8.31 7.92 7.11
CA GLN A 128 -7.66 8.72 6.09
C GLN A 128 -6.81 9.85 6.67
N LEU A 129 -7.26 10.48 7.76
CA LEU A 129 -6.55 11.62 8.37
C LEU A 129 -5.28 11.20 9.11
N ILE A 130 -5.32 10.08 9.84
CA ILE A 130 -4.22 9.65 10.72
C ILE A 130 -3.56 8.41 10.16
N PHE A 131 -4.34 7.36 9.91
CA PHE A 131 -3.76 6.05 9.65
C PHE A 131 -3.08 5.96 8.30
N SER A 132 -3.70 6.46 7.24
CA SER A 132 -3.10 6.44 5.90
C SER A 132 -1.73 7.15 5.85
N PRO A 133 -1.55 8.40 6.34
CA PRO A 133 -0.24 9.04 6.38
C PRO A 133 0.81 8.29 7.21
N VAL A 134 0.41 7.75 8.37
CA VAL A 134 1.33 7.00 9.25
C VAL A 134 1.70 5.66 8.61
N ASN A 135 0.75 4.98 7.96
CA ASN A 135 0.97 3.69 7.32
C ASN A 135 1.91 3.82 6.12
N ILE A 136 1.66 4.80 5.25
CA ILE A 136 2.53 5.12 4.11
C ILE A 136 3.95 5.45 4.60
N SER A 137 4.07 6.35 5.59
CA SER A 137 5.38 6.72 6.14
C SER A 137 6.12 5.52 6.73
N THR A 138 5.39 4.66 7.47
CA THR A 138 5.96 3.45 8.07
C THR A 138 6.44 2.47 7.00
N PHE A 139 5.65 2.25 5.94
CA PHE A 139 6.03 1.41 4.81
C PHE A 139 7.34 1.90 4.17
N PHE A 140 7.41 3.19 3.81
CA PHE A 140 8.60 3.79 3.21
C PHE A 140 9.82 3.69 4.13
N ILE A 141 9.67 3.99 5.43
CA ILE A 141 10.76 3.87 6.41
C ILE A 141 11.25 2.43 6.53
N VAL A 142 10.34 1.47 6.67
CA VAL A 142 10.69 0.06 6.84
C VAL A 142 11.40 -0.47 5.60
N VAL A 143 10.86 -0.22 4.41
CA VAL A 143 11.49 -0.63 3.15
C VAL A 143 12.85 0.07 2.98
N GLY A 144 12.92 1.37 3.19
CA GLY A 144 14.17 2.14 3.08
C GLY A 144 15.27 1.64 4.03
N ILE A 145 14.93 1.28 5.27
CA ILE A 145 15.87 0.66 6.23
C ILE A 145 16.35 -0.70 5.71
N ILE A 146 15.45 -1.55 5.22
CA ILE A 146 15.82 -2.87 4.70
C ILE A 146 16.70 -2.76 3.45
N GLU A 147 16.51 -1.71 2.65
CA GLU A 147 17.32 -1.40 1.47
C GLU A 147 18.66 -0.73 1.79
N GLY A 148 18.88 -0.32 3.04
CA GLY A 148 20.07 0.43 3.42
C GLY A 148 20.09 1.84 2.84
N GLN A 149 18.93 2.40 2.48
CA GLN A 149 18.82 3.76 1.97
C GLN A 149 19.14 4.81 3.05
N SER A 150 19.69 5.94 2.61
CA SER A 150 19.85 7.10 3.50
C SER A 150 18.50 7.77 3.79
N LEU A 151 18.38 8.44 4.95
CA LEU A 151 17.16 9.22 5.26
C LEU A 151 16.92 10.35 4.25
N LYS A 152 17.98 10.89 3.63
CA LYS A 152 17.88 11.93 2.61
C LYS A 152 17.25 11.41 1.32
N SER A 153 17.68 10.24 0.84
CA SER A 153 17.10 9.60 -0.36
C SER A 153 15.65 9.21 -0.12
N LEU A 154 15.33 8.67 1.05
CA LEU A 154 13.97 8.32 1.42
C LEU A 154 13.04 9.55 1.43
N TYR A 155 13.50 10.66 2.01
CA TYR A 155 12.73 11.91 2.03
C TYR A 155 12.49 12.46 0.61
N GLN A 156 13.50 12.42 -0.25
CA GLN A 156 13.37 12.85 -1.65
C GLN A 156 12.37 11.96 -2.40
N GLU A 157 12.43 10.64 -2.21
CA GLU A 157 11.50 9.70 -2.81
C GLU A 157 10.05 9.95 -2.34
N LEU A 158 9.85 10.13 -1.04
CA LEU A 158 8.54 10.45 -0.47
C LEU A 158 8.01 11.80 -0.98
N LYS A 159 8.88 12.81 -1.13
CA LYS A 159 8.50 14.13 -1.66
C LYS A 159 8.07 14.05 -3.13
N CYS A 160 8.77 13.25 -3.93
CA CYS A 160 8.50 13.10 -5.36
C CYS A 160 7.27 12.21 -5.62
N LYS A 161 7.23 11.00 -5.04
CA LYS A 161 6.18 10.00 -5.30
C LYS A 161 4.95 10.15 -4.39
N GLY A 162 5.13 10.77 -3.22
CA GLY A 162 4.11 10.89 -2.18
C GLY A 162 2.79 11.52 -2.64
N PRO A 163 2.78 12.67 -3.35
CA PRO A 163 1.54 13.28 -3.80
C PRO A 163 0.72 12.38 -4.73
N THR A 164 1.36 11.73 -5.68
CA THR A 164 0.71 10.80 -6.63
C THR A 164 0.16 9.57 -5.92
N LEU A 165 0.96 8.98 -5.02
CA LEU A 165 0.54 7.84 -4.21
C LEU A 165 -0.64 8.20 -3.30
N PHE A 166 -0.57 9.36 -2.63
CA PHE A 166 -1.61 9.83 -1.73
C PHE A 166 -2.93 10.12 -2.47
N LYS A 167 -2.86 10.64 -3.70
CA LYS A 167 -4.05 10.84 -4.53
C LYS A 167 -4.72 9.51 -4.90
N ALA A 168 -3.92 8.51 -5.29
CA ALA A 168 -4.43 7.16 -5.60
C ALA A 168 -5.03 6.49 -4.36
N GLU A 169 -4.38 6.64 -3.21
CA GLU A 169 -4.85 6.19 -1.91
C GLU A 169 -6.23 6.77 -1.56
N LEU A 170 -6.40 8.09 -1.68
CA LEU A 170 -7.67 8.77 -1.42
C LEU A 170 -8.79 8.37 -2.39
N MET A 171 -8.47 7.86 -3.57
CA MET A 171 -9.47 7.42 -4.54
C MET A 171 -9.96 6.00 -4.23
N ILE A 172 -9.06 5.13 -3.76
CA ILE A 172 -9.31 3.68 -3.64
C ILE A 172 -9.71 3.31 -2.22
N TRP A 173 -9.07 3.89 -1.21
CA TRP A 173 -9.29 3.49 0.18
C TRP A 173 -10.61 3.94 0.78
N PRO A 174 -11.15 5.14 0.55
CA PRO A 174 -12.43 5.50 1.16
C PRO A 174 -13.60 4.58 0.76
N PRO A 175 -13.77 4.19 -0.53
CA PRO A 175 -14.75 3.17 -0.92
C PRO A 175 -14.46 1.79 -0.32
N ALA A 176 -13.19 1.36 -0.31
CA ALA A 176 -12.80 0.08 0.26
C ALA A 176 -13.07 0.02 1.78
N GLN A 177 -12.70 1.06 2.52
CA GLN A 177 -12.89 1.15 3.97
C GLN A 177 -14.37 1.33 4.34
N LEU A 178 -15.18 1.95 3.49
CA LEU A 178 -16.64 1.93 3.65
C LEU A 178 -17.17 0.50 3.68
N MET A 179 -16.77 -0.33 2.71
CA MET A 179 -17.15 -1.74 2.69
C MET A 179 -16.58 -2.52 3.88
N ASN A 180 -15.31 -2.25 4.24
CA ASN A 180 -14.62 -2.89 5.35
C ASN A 180 -15.34 -2.65 6.69
N PHE A 181 -15.65 -1.39 7.02
CA PHE A 181 -16.27 -1.03 8.29
C PHE A 181 -17.78 -1.31 8.34
N ALA A 182 -18.49 -1.25 7.21
CA ALA A 182 -19.92 -1.53 7.16
C ALA A 182 -20.23 -3.04 7.20
N VAL A 183 -19.49 -3.84 6.43
CA VAL A 183 -19.82 -5.25 6.18
C VAL A 183 -18.89 -6.18 6.94
N VAL A 184 -17.58 -5.94 6.88
CA VAL A 184 -16.56 -6.91 7.31
C VAL A 184 -16.45 -6.98 8.85
N PRO A 185 -16.57 -8.18 9.46
CA PRO A 185 -16.29 -8.39 10.87
C PRO A 185 -14.84 -8.02 11.23
N LEU A 186 -14.63 -7.46 12.42
CA LEU A 186 -13.32 -6.98 12.90
C LEU A 186 -12.16 -7.97 12.64
N ARG A 187 -12.40 -9.27 12.92
CA ARG A 187 -11.42 -10.35 12.72
C ARG A 187 -10.93 -10.53 11.28
N PHE A 188 -11.71 -10.11 10.28
CA PHE A 188 -11.37 -10.29 8.87
C PHE A 188 -10.98 -9.00 8.16
N ARG A 189 -10.94 -7.86 8.87
CA ARG A 189 -10.68 -6.55 8.24
C ARG A 189 -9.29 -6.43 7.67
N VAL A 190 -8.27 -6.96 8.35
CA VAL A 190 -6.89 -6.97 7.85
C VAL A 190 -6.77 -7.86 6.61
N LEU A 191 -7.44 -9.02 6.59
CA LEU A 191 -7.47 -9.88 5.40
C LEU A 191 -8.13 -9.17 4.21
N PHE A 192 -9.25 -8.50 4.45
CA PHE A 192 -9.93 -7.71 3.42
C PHE A 192 -9.04 -6.58 2.89
N ASP A 193 -8.42 -5.82 3.79
CA ASP A 193 -7.52 -4.71 3.48
C ASP A 193 -6.37 -5.16 2.56
N ASN A 194 -5.65 -6.22 2.94
CA ASN A 194 -4.57 -6.78 2.12
C ASN A 194 -5.06 -7.33 0.76
N THR A 195 -6.30 -7.80 0.68
CA THR A 195 -6.87 -8.26 -0.61
C THR A 195 -7.11 -7.09 -1.56
N VAL A 196 -7.55 -5.94 -1.02
CA VAL A 196 -7.67 -4.70 -1.80
C VAL A 196 -6.30 -4.19 -2.21
N SER A 197 -5.29 -4.27 -1.33
CA SER A 197 -3.90 -3.91 -1.64
C SER A 197 -3.35 -4.66 -2.84
N LEU A 198 -3.60 -5.98 -2.97
CA LEU A 198 -3.19 -6.75 -4.16
C LEU A 198 -3.74 -6.15 -5.46
N GLY A 199 -5.01 -5.76 -5.47
CA GLY A 199 -5.64 -5.12 -6.63
C GLY A 199 -5.07 -3.72 -6.88
N PHE A 200 -4.78 -2.97 -5.81
CA PHE A 200 -4.14 -1.67 -5.88
C PHE A 200 -2.73 -1.76 -6.46
N ASP A 201 -1.89 -2.69 -6.01
CA ASP A 201 -0.51 -2.86 -6.47
C ASP A 201 -0.46 -3.17 -7.98
N TRP A 202 -1.37 -4.02 -8.44
CA TRP A 202 -1.55 -4.30 -9.86
C TRP A 202 -1.99 -3.05 -10.64
N TYR A 203 -3.01 -2.32 -10.16
CA TYR A 203 -3.49 -1.09 -10.80
C TYR A 203 -2.42 0.00 -10.81
N TYR A 204 -1.68 0.16 -9.72
CA TYR A 204 -0.62 1.15 -9.58
C TYR A 204 0.53 0.84 -10.53
N SER A 205 0.93 -0.43 -10.69
CA SER A 205 1.87 -0.82 -11.74
C SER A 205 1.33 -0.45 -13.14
N HIS A 206 0.03 -0.51 -13.38
CA HIS A 206 -0.53 -0.07 -14.66
C HIS A 206 -0.49 1.46 -14.83
N VAL A 207 -0.94 2.24 -13.84
CA VAL A 207 -1.03 3.71 -13.91
C VAL A 207 0.33 4.38 -13.96
N LYS A 208 1.30 3.90 -13.16
CA LYS A 208 2.66 4.44 -13.12
C LYS A 208 3.31 4.47 -14.51
N HIS A 209 2.87 3.59 -15.43
CA HIS A 209 3.44 3.46 -16.77
C HIS A 209 2.50 3.96 -17.89
N ASN A 210 1.27 4.37 -17.58
CA ASN A 210 0.29 4.88 -18.55
C ASN A 210 0.18 6.40 -18.59
N HIS A 211 1.04 7.15 -17.88
CA HIS A 211 1.20 8.56 -18.20
C HIS A 211 1.87 8.66 -19.57
N PRO A 212 1.21 9.23 -20.60
CA PRO A 212 1.95 9.68 -21.77
C PRO A 212 2.89 10.77 -21.28
N SER A 213 4.18 10.63 -21.59
CA SER A 213 5.16 11.71 -21.79
C SER A 213 4.48 13.10 -21.85
N GLY A 214 4.37 13.75 -20.69
CA GLY A 214 3.54 14.95 -20.53
C GLY A 214 3.90 15.78 -19.31
N ASP A 215 4.50 15.17 -18.28
CA ASP A 215 5.11 15.88 -17.14
C ASP A 215 6.60 15.47 -16.95
N GLU A 216 7.22 14.83 -17.94
CA GLU A 216 8.69 14.65 -18.01
C GLU A 216 9.37 15.85 -18.70
N SER A 217 8.60 16.76 -19.33
CA SER A 217 9.17 17.93 -20.01
C SER A 217 9.52 19.10 -19.09
N GLU A 218 9.15 19.11 -17.81
CA GLU A 218 9.62 20.16 -16.88
C GLU A 218 10.87 19.73 -16.12
N ASP A 219 10.95 18.47 -15.65
CA ASP A 219 12.13 18.00 -14.93
C ASP A 219 13.32 17.74 -15.87
N ASP A 220 13.11 17.21 -17.08
CA ASP A 220 14.19 16.97 -18.05
C ASP A 220 14.70 18.28 -18.69
N ASN A 221 13.83 19.31 -18.79
CA ASN A 221 14.24 20.66 -19.19
C ASN A 221 14.92 21.42 -18.05
N ASN A 222 14.48 21.26 -16.80
CA ASN A 222 15.15 21.86 -15.64
C ASN A 222 16.51 21.21 -15.38
N GLU A 223 16.67 19.90 -15.60
CA GLU A 223 17.95 19.22 -15.46
C GLU A 223 18.91 19.60 -16.61
N LYS A 224 18.42 19.70 -17.85
CA LYS A 224 19.21 20.27 -18.98
C LYS A 224 19.59 21.73 -18.73
N PHE A 225 18.67 22.56 -18.24
CA PHE A 225 18.93 23.98 -17.91
C PHE A 225 19.91 24.13 -16.74
N ILE A 226 19.80 23.31 -15.69
CA ILE A 226 20.72 23.32 -14.54
C ILE A 226 22.11 22.81 -14.94
N ASN A 227 22.19 21.81 -15.82
CA ASN A 227 23.45 21.32 -16.37
C ASN A 227 24.10 22.35 -17.30
N GLU A 228 23.32 23.07 -18.11
CA GLU A 228 23.80 24.15 -18.97
C GLU A 228 24.27 25.37 -18.14
N ILE A 229 23.60 25.68 -17.04
CA ILE A 229 24.08 26.68 -16.06
C ILE A 229 25.39 26.23 -15.39
N HIS A 230 25.51 24.96 -14.97
CA HIS A 230 26.74 24.47 -14.34
C HIS A 230 27.93 24.43 -15.30
N ILE A 231 27.71 24.09 -16.56
CA ILE A 231 28.75 24.12 -17.60
C ILE A 231 29.23 25.56 -17.83
N ASN A 232 28.30 26.51 -17.99
CA ASN A 232 28.65 27.93 -18.20
C ASN A 232 29.32 28.59 -16.96
N VAL A 233 28.95 28.17 -15.75
CA VAL A 233 29.59 28.62 -14.50
C VAL A 233 31.00 28.05 -14.39
N ASN A 234 31.24 26.79 -14.79
CA ASN A 234 32.57 26.19 -14.77
C ASN A 234 33.51 26.79 -15.84
N GLU A 235 33.01 27.10 -17.04
CA GLU A 235 33.81 27.78 -18.07
C GLU A 235 34.17 29.22 -17.67
N SER A 236 33.26 29.95 -17.00
CA SER A 236 33.54 31.29 -16.50
C SER A 236 34.51 31.32 -15.31
N ASN A 237 34.55 30.27 -14.48
CA ASN A 237 35.56 30.11 -13.42
C ASN A 237 36.92 29.69 -13.97
N GLN A 238 37.00 28.75 -14.94
CA GLN A 238 38.26 28.42 -15.61
C GLN A 238 38.88 29.62 -16.36
N ARG A 239 38.04 30.53 -16.90
CA ARG A 239 38.52 31.75 -17.55
C ARG A 239 39.04 32.81 -16.56
N LYS A 240 38.59 32.78 -15.29
CA LYS A 240 39.12 33.65 -14.21
C LYS A 240 40.40 33.09 -13.61
N ASP A 241 40.49 31.77 -13.45
CA ASP A 241 41.66 31.11 -12.88
C ASP A 241 42.86 31.18 -13.84
N ASN A 242 42.63 31.05 -15.15
CA ASN A 242 43.66 31.23 -16.17
C ASN A 242 44.15 32.69 -16.30
N HIS A 243 43.39 33.67 -15.80
CA HIS A 243 43.84 35.07 -15.77
C HIS A 243 44.54 35.45 -14.46
N SER A 244 44.35 34.66 -13.38
CA SER A 244 45.05 34.86 -12.11
C SER A 244 46.45 34.25 -12.08
N CYS A 245 46.74 33.20 -12.87
CA CYS A 245 48.08 32.60 -12.94
C CYS A 245 49.07 33.30 -13.89
N THR A 246 48.67 34.35 -14.62
CA THR A 246 49.58 35.11 -15.50
C THR A 246 50.12 36.42 -14.92
N SER A 247 49.86 36.71 -13.63
CA SER A 247 50.19 38.02 -13.03
C SER A 247 51.33 38.02 -12.01
N ASP A 248 51.83 36.85 -11.57
CA ASP A 248 52.83 36.77 -10.50
C ASP A 248 54.29 36.51 -10.94
N ASP A 249 54.57 36.46 -12.26
CA ASP A 249 55.94 36.24 -12.80
C ASP A 249 56.60 37.50 -13.40
N LYS A 250 56.24 38.71 -12.94
CA LYS A 250 56.85 39.97 -13.42
C LYS A 250 57.33 40.96 -12.36
N ASN A 251 57.73 40.52 -11.16
CA ASN A 251 58.35 41.42 -10.17
C ASN A 251 59.42 40.75 -9.29
N ASN A 252 60.36 40.02 -9.89
CA ASN A 252 61.60 39.66 -9.21
C ASN A 252 62.79 39.66 -10.19
N LEU A 253 63.22 40.87 -10.56
CA LEU A 253 64.55 41.21 -11.08
C LEU A 253 64.78 42.71 -10.95
#